data_AF-A0A524MBU0-F1
#
_entry.id   AF-A0A524MBU0-F1
#
_cell.length_a   1.000
_cell.length_b   1.000
_cell.length_c   1.000
_cell.angle_alpha   90.00
_cell.angle_beta   90.00
_cell.angle_gamma   90.00
#
_symmetry.space_group_name_H-M   'P 1'
#
loop_
_entity.id
_entity.type
_entity.pdbx_description
1 polymer ?
#
loop_
_entity_poly.entity_id
_entity_poly.type
_entity_poly.pdbx_seq_one_letter_code
_entity_poly.pdbx_strand_id
1 'polypeptide(L)'
;MPKIESAHGAGGKIMQRLLEEIVIPSFSRRKIGSIGLDEMDDGATVQIDGTNLIVCTDGHTVHPIFFPGGNLGTLAACGTVNDVAVMGARPIAMTNTVIVEEGTEIETLQTILKSLNDIIEPLDIAMVAGDTKVMPVGTLDGVIMSTTGIGEIYLEHPISDGGAKEGDDLIISGPIGDHGTVLLAHREGLQFETNLISDVAPLWIPIRACLDIGGVHAMKDPTRGGTAVALNEIASKSQLELEIQEGQIPIRPAVQTLCDVLGLNPLHMSSEGKFVMAANPDYTDDILAILRKHESTKDAKVVGKFQKGTPRVLMKTTIGGRKVIQVPYGEPVPRVC
;
A
#
# COMPACT_ATOMS: atom_id res chain seq x y z
N MET A 1 31.58 11.51 2.76
CA MET A 1 30.88 10.58 1.85
C MET A 1 29.41 10.58 2.23
N PRO A 2 28.47 10.62 1.26
CA PRO A 2 27.05 10.50 1.53
C PRO A 2 26.75 9.16 2.24
N LYS A 3 25.75 9.14 3.11
CA LYS A 3 25.34 7.97 3.91
C LYS A 3 23.86 7.69 3.69
N ILE A 4 23.45 6.44 3.88
CA ILE A 4 22.03 6.08 4.00
C ILE A 4 21.47 6.67 5.29
N GLU A 5 20.24 7.14 5.23
CA GLU A 5 19.49 7.84 6.27
C GLU A 5 18.05 7.34 6.27
N SER A 6 17.31 7.49 7.37
CA SER A 6 15.92 7.03 7.49
C SER A 6 14.99 7.55 6.40
N ALA A 7 15.25 8.76 5.89
CA ALA A 7 14.48 9.34 4.79
C ALA A 7 14.54 8.53 3.48
N HIS A 8 15.61 7.75 3.28
CA HIS A 8 15.73 6.86 2.12
C HIS A 8 14.81 5.63 2.19
N GLY A 9 14.23 5.32 3.36
CA GLY A 9 13.27 4.23 3.55
C GLY A 9 11.83 4.70 3.74
N ALA A 10 11.55 6.01 3.58
CA ALA A 10 10.30 6.64 3.98
C ALA A 10 9.25 6.75 2.85
N GLY A 11 9.42 6.09 1.70
CA GLY A 11 8.40 6.05 0.63
C GLY A 11 8.12 7.36 -0.12
N GLY A 12 8.92 8.40 0.08
CA GLY A 12 8.76 9.68 -0.62
C GLY A 12 9.82 9.93 -1.69
N LYS A 13 9.93 11.20 -2.12
CA LYS A 13 10.88 11.65 -3.16
C LYS A 13 12.33 11.22 -2.91
N ILE A 14 12.77 11.14 -1.65
CA ILE A 14 14.15 10.76 -1.30
C ILE A 14 14.39 9.27 -1.58
N MET A 15 13.43 8.41 -1.24
CA MET A 15 13.50 6.98 -1.57
C MET A 15 13.45 6.77 -3.09
N GLN A 16 12.52 7.45 -3.78
CA GLN A 16 12.42 7.37 -5.24
C GLN A 16 13.76 7.68 -5.92
N ARG A 17 14.44 8.74 -5.49
CA ARG A 17 15.76 9.09 -5.99
C ARG A 17 16.82 8.01 -5.72
N LEU A 18 16.82 7.40 -4.53
CA LEU A 18 17.71 6.28 -4.22
C LEU A 18 17.47 5.09 -5.17
N LEU A 19 16.20 4.79 -5.47
CA LEU A 19 15.84 3.71 -6.37
C LEU A 19 16.34 4.00 -7.80
N GLU A 20 15.99 5.17 -8.33
CA GLU A 20 16.32 5.58 -9.70
C GLU A 20 17.83 5.76 -9.94
N GLU A 21 18.56 6.32 -8.97
CA GLU A 21 19.98 6.65 -9.16
C GLU A 21 20.94 5.52 -8.75
N ILE A 22 20.53 4.62 -7.84
CA ILE A 22 21.43 3.61 -7.24
C ILE A 22 20.90 2.19 -7.41
N VAL A 23 19.69 1.89 -6.92
CA VAL A 23 19.21 0.50 -6.85
C VAL A 23 18.95 -0.06 -8.24
N ILE A 24 18.11 0.59 -9.04
CA ILE A 24 17.69 0.11 -10.36
C ILE A 24 18.89 0.02 -11.33
N PRO A 25 19.78 1.03 -11.43
CA PRO A 25 20.93 0.97 -12.33
C PRO A 25 21.96 -0.11 -11.97
N SER A 26 21.95 -0.63 -10.73
CA SER A 26 22.89 -1.67 -10.28
C SER A 26 22.65 -3.03 -10.92
N PHE A 27 21.50 -3.24 -11.58
CA PHE A 27 21.16 -4.49 -12.24
C PHE A 27 21.12 -4.34 -13.75
N SER A 28 21.62 -5.33 -14.50
CA SER A 28 21.59 -5.32 -15.98
C SER A 28 20.32 -5.95 -16.56
N ARG A 29 19.78 -6.99 -15.91
CA ARG A 29 18.55 -7.67 -16.31
C ARG A 29 17.46 -7.37 -15.27
N ARG A 30 16.45 -6.60 -15.68
CA ARG A 30 15.44 -5.99 -14.80
C ARG A 30 14.01 -6.43 -15.08
N LYS A 31 13.81 -7.28 -16.08
CA LYS A 31 12.49 -7.62 -16.61
C LYS A 31 12.47 -9.02 -17.20
N ILE A 32 11.37 -9.73 -16.98
CA ILE A 32 11.09 -11.05 -17.57
C ILE A 32 9.73 -11.05 -18.29
N GLY A 33 8.72 -10.33 -17.79
CA GLY A 33 7.42 -10.13 -18.45
C GLY A 33 7.20 -8.70 -18.98
N SER A 34 5.94 -8.23 -18.96
CA SER A 34 5.52 -6.90 -19.43
C SER A 34 5.81 -5.76 -18.43
N ILE A 35 5.91 -6.07 -17.14
CA ILE A 35 6.26 -5.16 -16.03
C ILE A 35 7.50 -5.72 -15.33
N GLY A 36 8.52 -4.89 -15.12
CA GLY A 36 9.77 -5.20 -14.44
C GLY A 36 10.17 -4.07 -13.48
N LEU A 37 11.46 -4.03 -13.12
CA LEU A 37 11.97 -3.14 -12.08
C LEU A 37 11.98 -1.66 -12.50
N ASP A 38 12.12 -1.37 -13.80
CA ASP A 38 12.17 0.02 -14.32
C ASP A 38 10.79 0.72 -14.23
N GLU A 39 9.70 -0.05 -14.23
CA GLU A 39 8.34 0.49 -14.10
C GLU A 39 7.99 0.91 -12.66
N MET A 40 8.74 0.44 -11.65
CA MET A 40 8.52 0.74 -10.22
C MET A 40 7.05 0.57 -9.79
N ASP A 41 6.38 -0.45 -10.31
CA ASP A 41 5.00 -0.83 -9.97
C ASP A 41 4.99 -1.67 -8.67
N ASP A 42 3.82 -2.06 -8.17
CA ASP A 42 3.68 -2.81 -6.90
C ASP A 42 4.25 -4.25 -6.98
N GLY A 43 4.51 -4.73 -8.20
CA GLY A 43 5.22 -5.98 -8.42
C GLY A 43 5.76 -6.09 -9.84
N ALA A 44 6.33 -7.25 -10.16
CA ALA A 44 6.81 -7.58 -11.48
C ALA A 44 6.01 -8.74 -12.08
N THR A 45 5.85 -8.71 -13.40
CA THR A 45 5.31 -9.85 -14.14
C THR A 45 6.42 -10.82 -14.50
N VAL A 46 6.16 -12.12 -14.33
CA VAL A 46 7.05 -13.21 -14.72
C VAL A 46 6.31 -14.10 -15.71
N GLN A 47 6.75 -14.06 -16.97
CA GLN A 47 6.18 -14.86 -18.05
C GLN A 47 7.10 -16.03 -18.40
N ILE A 48 6.63 -17.26 -18.19
CA ILE A 48 7.38 -18.49 -18.48
C ILE A 48 6.42 -19.51 -19.11
N ASP A 49 6.74 -19.97 -20.34
CA ASP A 49 6.00 -21.02 -21.06
C ASP A 49 4.46 -20.85 -21.04
N GLY A 50 3.99 -19.61 -21.20
CA GLY A 50 2.56 -19.27 -21.20
C GLY A 50 1.94 -19.02 -19.82
N THR A 51 2.68 -19.25 -18.74
CA THR A 51 2.28 -18.88 -17.37
C THR A 51 2.62 -17.41 -17.13
N ASN A 52 1.66 -16.63 -16.65
CA ASN A 52 1.86 -15.23 -16.27
C ASN A 52 1.64 -15.07 -14.76
N LEU A 53 2.72 -14.82 -14.05
CA LEU A 53 2.70 -14.62 -12.60
C LEU A 53 2.99 -13.16 -12.26
N ILE A 54 2.50 -12.73 -11.11
CA ILE A 54 2.98 -11.55 -10.39
C ILE A 54 3.91 -12.01 -9.28
N VAL A 55 5.02 -11.30 -9.11
CA VAL A 55 5.93 -11.45 -7.98
C VAL A 55 6.17 -10.07 -7.38
N CYS A 56 5.89 -9.92 -6.08
CA CYS A 56 6.22 -8.73 -5.30
C CYS A 56 7.02 -9.14 -4.06
N THR A 57 7.66 -8.18 -3.40
CA THR A 57 8.34 -8.45 -2.13
C THR A 57 8.36 -7.20 -1.27
N ASP A 58 8.17 -7.41 0.03
CA ASP A 58 8.23 -6.34 1.01
C ASP A 58 9.07 -6.72 2.22
N GLY A 59 9.64 -5.69 2.85
CA GLY A 59 10.31 -5.78 4.13
C GLY A 59 9.52 -5.04 5.19
N HIS A 60 9.21 -5.72 6.29
CA HIS A 60 8.34 -5.25 7.36
C HIS A 60 9.17 -4.95 8.61
N THR A 61 9.16 -3.68 9.00
CA THR A 61 9.98 -3.12 10.08
C THR A 61 9.18 -2.31 11.09
N VAL A 62 7.85 -2.43 11.09
CA VAL A 62 6.94 -1.69 11.97
C VAL A 62 7.38 -1.70 13.43
N HIS A 63 7.16 -0.56 14.10
CA HIS A 63 7.34 -0.43 15.55
C HIS A 63 6.14 0.28 16.18
N PRO A 64 5.65 -0.12 17.36
CA PRO A 64 5.91 -1.41 17.99
C PRO A 64 5.41 -2.58 17.12
N ILE A 65 5.91 -3.79 17.38
CA ILE A 65 5.53 -5.01 16.65
C ILE A 65 4.07 -5.42 16.87
N PHE A 66 3.43 -4.95 17.95
CA PHE A 66 2.00 -5.06 18.21
C PHE A 66 1.42 -3.67 18.35
N PHE A 67 0.32 -3.40 17.65
CA PHE A 67 -0.32 -2.09 17.62
C PHE A 67 -1.85 -2.22 17.59
N PRO A 68 -2.60 -1.15 17.92
CA PRO A 68 -4.05 -1.21 17.82
C PRO A 68 -4.51 -1.59 16.41
N GLY A 69 -5.20 -2.72 16.28
CA GLY A 69 -5.69 -3.25 15.00
C GLY A 69 -4.82 -4.32 14.35
N GLY A 70 -3.58 -4.56 14.79
CA GLY A 70 -2.73 -5.56 14.15
C GLY A 70 -1.36 -5.78 14.80
N ASN A 71 -0.51 -6.50 14.09
CA ASN A 71 0.88 -6.73 14.46
C ASN A 71 1.73 -6.96 13.21
N LEU A 72 3.04 -7.15 13.40
CA LEU A 72 4.01 -7.40 12.33
C LEU A 72 3.58 -8.53 11.38
N GLY A 73 2.95 -9.59 11.89
CA GLY A 73 2.52 -10.73 11.09
C GLY A 73 1.29 -10.42 10.24
N THR A 74 0.30 -9.73 10.82
CA THR A 74 -0.85 -9.23 10.07
C THR A 74 -0.42 -8.26 8.97
N LEU A 75 0.49 -7.33 9.28
CA LEU A 75 1.04 -6.40 8.31
C LEU A 75 1.78 -7.13 7.18
N ALA A 76 2.67 -8.06 7.54
CA ALA A 76 3.45 -8.82 6.58
C ALA A 76 2.57 -9.63 5.61
N ALA A 77 1.49 -10.24 6.12
CA ALA A 77 0.51 -10.90 5.26
C ALA A 77 -0.21 -9.91 4.36
N CYS A 78 -0.78 -8.85 4.93
CA CYS A 78 -1.66 -7.92 4.22
C CYS A 78 -0.91 -7.13 3.15
N GLY A 79 0.24 -6.51 3.46
CA GLY A 79 0.99 -5.70 2.49
C GLY A 79 1.33 -6.50 1.23
N THR A 80 1.94 -7.67 1.40
CA THR A 80 2.29 -8.53 0.25
C THR A 80 1.07 -9.10 -0.48
N VAL A 81 -0.02 -9.41 0.22
CA VAL A 81 -1.28 -9.81 -0.45
C VAL A 81 -1.86 -8.64 -1.25
N ASN A 82 -1.75 -7.42 -0.74
CA ASN A 82 -2.31 -6.22 -1.33
C ASN A 82 -1.54 -5.82 -2.60
N ASP A 83 -0.21 -5.83 -2.59
CA ASP A 83 0.64 -5.64 -3.77
C ASP A 83 0.24 -6.57 -4.93
N VAL A 84 0.09 -7.87 -4.63
CA VAL A 84 -0.34 -8.85 -5.65
C VAL A 84 -1.76 -8.54 -6.14
N ALA A 85 -2.65 -8.15 -5.22
CA ALA A 85 -4.04 -7.87 -5.55
C ALA A 85 -4.20 -6.62 -6.42
N VAL A 86 -3.50 -5.51 -6.12
CA VAL A 86 -3.56 -4.26 -6.91
C VAL A 86 -2.96 -4.42 -8.30
N MET A 87 -2.07 -5.41 -8.48
CA MET A 87 -1.60 -5.83 -9.81
C MET A 87 -2.64 -6.66 -10.61
N GLY A 88 -3.83 -6.89 -10.04
CA GLY A 88 -4.89 -7.67 -10.68
C GLY A 88 -4.66 -9.18 -10.65
N ALA A 89 -3.88 -9.68 -9.70
CA ALA A 89 -3.56 -11.10 -9.58
C ALA A 89 -4.13 -11.73 -8.31
N ARG A 90 -4.54 -12.99 -8.44
CA ARG A 90 -4.91 -13.85 -7.30
C ARG A 90 -3.63 -14.28 -6.59
N PRO A 91 -3.40 -13.91 -5.33
CA PRO A 91 -2.30 -14.46 -4.56
C PRO A 91 -2.51 -15.97 -4.36
N ILE A 92 -1.47 -16.76 -4.57
CA ILE A 92 -1.50 -18.24 -4.47
C ILE A 92 -0.42 -18.79 -3.55
N ALA A 93 0.70 -18.08 -3.41
CA ALA A 93 1.79 -18.50 -2.56
C ALA A 93 2.53 -17.30 -1.96
N MET A 94 3.16 -17.53 -0.81
CA MET A 94 3.98 -16.58 -0.10
C MET A 94 5.26 -17.25 0.40
N THR A 95 6.36 -16.51 0.46
CA THR A 95 7.55 -16.90 1.23
C THR A 95 7.72 -15.96 2.41
N ASN A 96 8.41 -16.40 3.46
CA ASN A 96 8.65 -15.58 4.64
C ASN A 96 10.08 -15.74 5.17
N THR A 97 10.82 -14.64 5.22
CA THR A 97 12.11 -14.51 5.90
C THR A 97 11.89 -13.82 7.24
N VAL A 98 12.33 -14.44 8.32
CA VAL A 98 12.28 -13.86 9.67
C VAL A 98 13.69 -13.56 10.15
N ILE A 99 13.93 -12.31 10.56
CA ILE A 99 15.15 -11.93 11.28
C ILE A 99 14.72 -11.50 12.68
N VAL A 100 15.23 -12.20 13.69
CA VAL A 100 14.80 -12.05 15.09
C VAL A 100 16.01 -11.80 15.98
N GLU A 101 15.86 -10.92 16.96
CA GLU A 101 16.89 -10.66 17.97
C GLU A 101 16.94 -11.80 18.99
N GLU A 102 18.16 -12.23 19.35
CA GLU A 102 18.41 -13.12 20.47
C GLU A 102 17.74 -12.58 21.74
N GLY A 103 17.01 -13.45 22.45
CA GLY A 103 16.25 -13.07 23.64
C GLY A 103 14.79 -12.67 23.37
N THR A 104 14.37 -12.58 22.10
CA THR A 104 12.94 -12.47 21.77
C THR A 104 12.19 -13.70 22.26
N GLU A 105 11.10 -13.48 23.01
CA GLU A 105 10.26 -14.57 23.52
C GLU A 105 9.65 -15.41 22.38
N ILE A 106 9.69 -16.73 22.52
CA ILE A 106 9.13 -17.66 21.53
C ILE A 106 7.62 -17.40 21.33
N GLU A 107 6.91 -17.08 22.41
CA GLU A 107 5.46 -16.77 22.37
C GLU A 107 5.15 -15.55 21.51
N THR A 108 6.03 -14.54 21.53
CA THR A 108 5.91 -13.35 20.66
C THR A 108 6.00 -13.75 19.19
N LEU A 109 7.02 -14.54 18.82
CA LEU A 109 7.18 -15.01 17.45
C LEU A 109 6.02 -15.93 17.02
N GLN A 110 5.57 -16.83 17.90
CA GLN A 110 4.40 -17.69 17.64
C GLN A 110 3.14 -16.87 17.36
N THR A 111 2.91 -15.81 18.14
CA THR A 111 1.74 -14.93 17.97
C THR A 111 1.79 -14.22 16.62
N ILE A 112 2.95 -13.67 16.25
CA ILE A 112 3.17 -12.99 14.96
C ILE A 112 2.92 -13.96 13.79
N LEU A 113 3.53 -15.14 13.83
CA LEU A 113 3.38 -16.14 12.77
C LEU A 113 1.94 -16.66 12.66
N LYS A 114 1.26 -16.83 13.81
CA LYS A 114 -0.16 -17.19 13.82
C LYS A 114 -1.00 -16.09 13.16
N SER A 115 -0.77 -14.83 13.50
CA SER A 115 -1.50 -13.71 12.90
C SER A 115 -1.28 -13.58 11.40
N LEU A 116 -0.08 -13.90 10.90
CA LEU A 116 0.19 -14.02 9.47
C LEU A 116 -0.65 -15.15 8.86
N ASN A 117 -0.59 -16.35 9.44
CA ASN A 117 -1.33 -17.52 8.94
C ASN A 117 -2.85 -17.29 8.91
N ASP A 118 -3.40 -16.67 9.95
CA ASP A 118 -4.83 -16.35 10.06
C ASP A 118 -5.34 -15.44 8.92
N ILE A 119 -4.45 -14.72 8.23
CA ILE A 119 -4.77 -13.91 7.04
C ILE A 119 -4.66 -14.74 5.76
N ILE A 120 -3.59 -15.53 5.59
CA ILE A 120 -3.30 -16.20 4.31
C ILE A 120 -4.07 -17.51 4.12
N GLU A 121 -4.35 -18.25 5.20
CA GLU A 121 -5.03 -19.55 5.13
C GLU A 121 -6.48 -19.42 4.60
N PRO A 122 -7.31 -18.48 5.07
CA PRO A 122 -8.66 -18.29 4.52
C PRO A 122 -8.68 -17.85 3.04
N LEU A 123 -7.56 -17.33 2.54
CA LEU A 123 -7.41 -16.90 1.14
C LEU A 123 -6.84 -18.01 0.23
N ASP A 124 -6.59 -19.20 0.78
CA ASP A 124 -5.99 -20.34 0.08
C ASP A 124 -4.59 -20.01 -0.47
N ILE A 125 -3.82 -19.24 0.30
CA ILE A 125 -2.44 -18.86 -0.02
C ILE A 125 -1.49 -19.76 0.77
N ALA A 126 -0.63 -20.49 0.06
CA ALA A 126 0.33 -21.37 0.69
C ALA A 126 1.61 -20.63 1.11
N MET A 127 2.07 -20.83 2.35
CA MET A 127 3.45 -20.50 2.74
C MET A 127 4.40 -21.56 2.19
N VAL A 128 5.10 -21.28 1.08
CA VAL A 128 5.83 -22.30 0.31
C VAL A 128 7.32 -22.38 0.60
N ALA A 129 7.91 -21.32 1.14
CA ALA A 129 9.32 -21.28 1.49
C ALA A 129 9.59 -20.25 2.59
N GLY A 130 10.73 -20.35 3.24
CA GLY A 130 11.14 -19.33 4.20
C GLY A 130 12.59 -19.46 4.64
N ASP A 131 13.03 -18.46 5.40
CA ASP A 131 14.35 -18.41 6.00
C ASP A 131 14.25 -17.83 7.42
N THR A 132 15.18 -18.21 8.28
CA THR A 132 15.24 -17.66 9.65
C THR A 132 16.67 -17.34 10.03
N LYS A 133 16.86 -16.14 10.59
CA LYS A 133 18.14 -15.65 11.12
C LYS A 133 17.94 -15.09 12.52
N VAL A 134 18.86 -15.42 13.41
CA VAL A 134 18.91 -14.88 14.76
C VAL A 134 20.09 -13.92 14.85
N MET A 135 19.82 -12.69 15.28
CA MET A 135 20.81 -11.62 15.42
C MET A 135 21.19 -11.46 16.89
N PRO A 136 22.47 -11.20 17.23
CA PRO A 136 22.87 -11.00 18.62
C PRO A 136 22.14 -9.84 19.30
N VAL A 137 22.04 -9.89 20.62
CA VAL A 137 21.47 -8.83 21.44
C VAL A 137 22.05 -7.44 21.10
N GLY A 138 21.19 -6.44 20.93
CA GLY A 138 21.51 -5.05 20.63
C GLY A 138 21.76 -4.75 19.15
N THR A 139 21.53 -5.70 18.26
CA THR A 139 21.81 -5.54 16.81
C THR A 139 20.56 -5.46 15.94
N LEU A 140 19.38 -5.72 16.51
CA LEU A 140 18.08 -5.59 15.88
C LEU A 140 17.08 -5.11 16.92
N ASP A 141 16.08 -4.31 16.55
CA ASP A 141 14.99 -3.97 17.48
C ASP A 141 13.84 -4.99 17.36
N GLY A 142 13.98 -6.12 18.04
CA GLY A 142 12.97 -7.17 18.11
C GLY A 142 12.93 -8.09 16.89
N VAL A 143 11.87 -8.01 16.09
CA VAL A 143 11.63 -8.89 14.93
C VAL A 143 11.38 -8.03 13.70
N ILE A 144 11.99 -8.41 12.58
CA ILE A 144 11.62 -7.92 11.25
C ILE A 144 11.33 -9.10 10.34
N MET A 145 10.48 -8.89 9.36
CA MET A 145 10.05 -9.92 8.42
C MET A 145 10.25 -9.42 6.99
N SER A 146 10.42 -10.34 6.05
CA SER A 146 10.29 -10.03 4.63
C SER A 146 9.49 -11.12 3.96
N THR A 147 8.46 -10.71 3.23
CA THR A 147 7.55 -11.61 2.54
C THR A 147 7.65 -11.38 1.05
N THR A 148 7.61 -12.46 0.28
CA THR A 148 7.50 -12.41 -1.18
C THR A 148 6.18 -13.04 -1.57
N GLY A 149 5.38 -12.33 -2.35
CA GLY A 149 4.09 -12.79 -2.85
C GLY A 149 4.23 -13.35 -4.26
N ILE A 150 3.53 -14.44 -4.54
CA ILE A 150 3.37 -15.00 -5.89
C ILE A 150 1.88 -15.07 -6.18
N GLY A 151 1.46 -14.43 -7.27
CA GLY A 151 0.09 -14.43 -7.74
C GLY A 151 -0.05 -14.88 -9.18
N GLU A 152 -1.21 -15.40 -9.52
CA GLU A 152 -1.64 -15.68 -10.90
C GLU A 152 -2.48 -14.52 -11.40
N ILE A 153 -2.19 -13.97 -12.59
CA ILE A 153 -3.00 -12.89 -13.17
C ILE A 153 -4.46 -13.36 -13.30
N TYR A 154 -5.39 -12.61 -12.72
CA TYR A 154 -6.79 -13.03 -12.61
C TYR A 154 -7.59 -12.81 -13.90
N LEU A 155 -7.25 -11.76 -14.65
CA LEU A 155 -7.83 -11.43 -15.96
C LEU A 155 -6.89 -11.87 -17.10
N GLU A 156 -6.99 -11.26 -18.27
CA GLU A 156 -6.07 -11.52 -19.41
C GLU A 156 -4.73 -10.78 -19.26
N HIS A 157 -4.73 -9.66 -18.55
CA HIS A 157 -3.60 -8.74 -18.40
C HIS A 157 -3.50 -8.26 -16.95
N PRO A 158 -2.28 -7.91 -16.47
CA PRO A 158 -2.14 -7.29 -15.16
C PRO A 158 -2.78 -5.90 -15.17
N ILE A 159 -3.18 -5.44 -13.99
CA ILE A 159 -3.51 -4.03 -13.76
C ILE A 159 -2.21 -3.34 -13.34
N SER A 160 -1.82 -2.26 -14.03
CA SER A 160 -0.66 -1.45 -13.65
C SER A 160 -1.10 -0.16 -12.99
N ASP A 161 -0.21 0.48 -12.25
CA ASP A 161 -0.46 1.83 -11.73
C ASP A 161 -0.37 2.92 -12.82
N GLY A 162 0.04 2.58 -14.05
CA GLY A 162 0.09 3.50 -15.21
C GLY A 162 -1.06 3.39 -16.21
N GLY A 163 -2.11 2.62 -15.90
CA GLY A 163 -3.16 2.27 -16.86
C GLY A 163 -4.35 3.23 -16.94
N ALA A 164 -4.38 4.31 -16.15
CA ALA A 164 -5.54 5.21 -16.08
C ALA A 164 -5.82 5.90 -17.43
N LYS A 165 -7.09 6.15 -17.72
CA LYS A 165 -7.56 6.76 -18.98
C LYS A 165 -8.23 8.10 -18.73
N GLU A 166 -8.23 8.95 -19.76
CA GLU A 166 -8.99 10.20 -19.74
C GLU A 166 -10.48 9.89 -19.50
N GLY A 167 -11.06 10.56 -18.51
CA GLY A 167 -12.45 10.39 -18.14
C GLY A 167 -12.69 9.35 -17.05
N ASP A 168 -11.68 8.59 -16.62
CA ASP A 168 -11.82 7.65 -15.50
C ASP A 168 -12.17 8.38 -14.19
N ASP A 169 -13.04 7.77 -13.40
CA ASP A 169 -13.29 8.17 -12.03
C ASP A 169 -12.17 7.63 -11.13
N LEU A 170 -11.72 8.46 -10.19
CA LEU A 170 -10.84 8.02 -9.10
C LEU A 170 -11.68 7.58 -7.91
N ILE A 171 -11.56 6.31 -7.54
CA ILE A 171 -12.16 5.71 -6.36
C ILE A 171 -11.10 5.53 -5.28
N ILE A 172 -11.41 5.94 -4.05
CA ILE A 172 -10.69 5.54 -2.84
C ILE A 172 -11.56 4.53 -2.10
N SER A 173 -10.98 3.39 -1.75
CA SER A 173 -11.70 2.25 -1.15
C SER A 173 -12.23 2.48 0.28
N GLY A 174 -11.75 3.49 1.02
CA GLY A 174 -12.23 3.80 2.36
C GLY A 174 -11.43 4.92 3.02
N PRO A 175 -11.57 5.15 4.35
CA PRO A 175 -10.89 6.24 5.03
C PRO A 175 -9.37 6.08 4.97
N ILE A 176 -8.66 7.19 4.71
CA ILE A 176 -7.21 7.19 4.54
C ILE A 176 -6.47 7.63 5.81
N GLY A 177 -5.24 7.18 5.95
CA GLY A 177 -4.29 7.62 6.99
C GLY A 177 -4.51 6.99 8.36
N ASP A 178 -5.42 6.01 8.48
CA ASP A 178 -5.72 5.33 9.74
C ASP A 178 -4.45 4.69 10.33
N HIS A 179 -3.75 3.81 9.60
CA HIS A 179 -2.58 3.09 10.11
C HIS A 179 -1.45 4.02 10.60
N GLY A 180 -0.99 4.95 9.75
CA GLY A 180 0.09 5.86 10.12
C GLY A 180 -0.26 6.72 11.34
N THR A 181 -1.49 7.22 11.41
CA THR A 181 -1.95 8.03 12.55
C THR A 181 -2.10 7.21 13.83
N VAL A 182 -2.57 5.96 13.74
CA VAL A 182 -2.68 5.05 14.90
C VAL A 182 -1.32 4.74 15.50
N LEU A 183 -0.34 4.41 14.66
CA LEU A 183 1.01 4.12 15.16
C LEU A 183 1.63 5.33 15.83
N LEU A 184 1.49 6.51 15.24
CA LEU A 184 1.98 7.74 15.84
C LEU A 184 1.32 8.01 17.18
N ALA A 185 -0.01 7.95 17.24
CA ALA A 185 -0.75 8.17 18.49
C ALA A 185 -0.38 7.15 19.58
N HIS A 186 -0.22 5.88 19.19
CA HIS A 186 0.13 4.81 20.11
C HIS A 186 1.54 5.00 20.72
N ARG A 187 2.53 5.40 19.91
CA ARG A 187 3.91 5.66 20.37
C ARG A 187 4.03 6.87 21.27
N GLU A 188 3.31 7.94 20.95
CA GLU A 188 3.32 9.19 21.73
C GLU A 188 2.47 9.09 23.00
N GLY A 189 1.87 7.93 23.28
CA GLY A 189 1.00 7.72 24.43
C GLY A 189 -0.23 8.62 24.41
N LEU A 190 -0.63 9.06 23.21
CA LEU A 190 -1.75 9.97 23.02
C LEU A 190 -3.06 9.22 23.24
N GLN A 191 -3.49 9.19 24.50
CA GLN A 191 -4.78 8.64 24.91
C GLN A 191 -5.89 9.62 24.51
N PHE A 192 -6.27 9.60 23.24
CA PHE A 192 -7.52 10.20 22.82
C PHE A 192 -8.66 9.21 23.15
N GLU A 193 -9.85 9.72 23.46
CA GLU A 193 -11.09 8.92 23.54
C GLU A 193 -11.51 8.41 22.14
N THR A 194 -10.58 7.84 21.38
CA THR A 194 -10.81 7.37 20.02
C THR A 194 -10.52 5.88 19.95
N ASN A 195 -11.50 5.11 19.47
CA ASN A 195 -11.31 3.69 19.14
C ASN A 195 -10.57 3.53 17.79
N LEU A 196 -9.59 4.40 17.53
CA LEU A 196 -8.87 4.38 16.26
C LEU A 196 -7.91 3.18 16.28
N ILE A 197 -8.08 2.30 15.31
CA ILE A 197 -7.23 1.13 15.08
C ILE A 197 -6.69 1.20 13.65
N SER A 198 -5.55 0.57 13.42
CA SER A 198 -5.01 0.44 12.07
C SER A 198 -6.04 -0.21 11.15
N ASP A 199 -6.09 0.27 9.91
CA ASP A 199 -6.94 -0.27 8.86
C ASP A 199 -6.37 -1.52 8.18
N VAL A 200 -5.25 -2.08 8.67
CA VAL A 200 -4.54 -3.22 8.08
C VAL A 200 -5.49 -4.38 7.79
N ALA A 201 -5.61 -4.73 6.51
CA ALA A 201 -6.54 -5.74 6.04
C ALA A 201 -6.13 -6.28 4.66
N PRO A 202 -6.40 -7.57 4.36
CA PRO A 202 -6.18 -8.12 3.03
C PRO A 202 -7.24 -7.59 2.05
N LEU A 203 -6.79 -7.19 0.85
CA LEU A 203 -7.63 -6.53 -0.15
C LEU A 203 -7.99 -7.42 -1.34
N TRP A 204 -7.47 -8.65 -1.41
CA TRP A 204 -7.73 -9.53 -2.53
C TRP A 204 -9.23 -9.77 -2.79
N ILE A 205 -10.00 -10.07 -1.74
CA ILE A 205 -11.44 -10.36 -1.90
C ILE A 205 -12.24 -9.16 -2.46
N PRO A 206 -12.16 -7.93 -1.89
CA PRO A 206 -12.84 -6.79 -2.48
C PRO A 206 -12.30 -6.42 -3.86
N ILE A 207 -10.98 -6.52 -4.10
CA ILE A 207 -10.41 -6.22 -5.42
C ILE A 207 -10.90 -7.21 -6.48
N ARG A 208 -10.87 -8.52 -6.20
CA ARG A 208 -11.41 -9.55 -7.09
C ARG A 208 -12.86 -9.24 -7.49
N ALA A 209 -13.67 -8.83 -6.52
CA ALA A 209 -15.08 -8.51 -6.77
C ALA A 209 -15.26 -7.29 -7.71
N CYS A 210 -14.34 -6.32 -7.69
CA CYS A 210 -14.28 -5.24 -8.69
C CYS A 210 -13.79 -5.74 -10.05
N LEU A 211 -12.79 -6.63 -10.08
CA LEU A 211 -12.28 -7.21 -11.33
C LEU A 211 -13.36 -8.02 -12.05
N ASP A 212 -14.22 -8.73 -11.31
CA ASP A 212 -15.37 -9.47 -11.86
C ASP A 212 -16.40 -8.55 -12.54
N ILE A 213 -16.51 -7.28 -12.12
CA ILE A 213 -17.37 -6.26 -12.74
C ILE A 213 -16.72 -5.71 -14.01
N GLY A 214 -15.40 -5.50 -13.97
CA GLY A 214 -14.62 -4.90 -15.05
C GLY A 214 -14.51 -3.38 -14.94
N GLY A 215 -13.93 -2.75 -15.97
CA GLY A 215 -13.75 -1.29 -16.01
C GLY A 215 -12.60 -0.75 -15.16
N VAL A 216 -11.84 -1.60 -14.48
CA VAL A 216 -10.65 -1.21 -13.70
C VAL A 216 -9.48 -0.97 -14.65
N HIS A 217 -8.85 0.20 -14.57
CA HIS A 217 -7.76 0.59 -15.46
C HIS A 217 -6.41 0.75 -14.75
N ALA A 218 -6.41 1.26 -13.52
CA ALA A 218 -5.22 1.32 -12.68
C ALA A 218 -5.59 1.12 -11.21
N MET A 219 -4.66 0.57 -10.43
CA MET A 219 -4.79 0.41 -8.99
C MET A 219 -3.44 0.65 -8.31
N LYS A 220 -3.50 1.00 -7.03
CA LYS A 220 -2.34 1.06 -6.12
C LYS A 220 -2.81 1.07 -4.67
N ASP A 221 -2.07 0.52 -3.73
CA ASP A 221 -2.32 0.69 -2.30
C ASP A 221 -1.50 1.88 -1.72
N PRO A 222 -2.13 2.79 -0.94
CA PRO A 222 -1.45 3.99 -0.46
C PRO A 222 -0.71 3.73 0.86
N THR A 223 0.36 2.91 0.78
CA THR A 223 1.26 2.57 1.90
C THR A 223 2.18 3.76 2.26
N ARG A 224 3.51 3.66 2.11
CA ARG A 224 4.44 4.71 2.58
C ARG A 224 4.31 6.00 1.77
N GLY A 225 4.23 7.13 2.49
CA GLY A 225 3.97 8.44 1.90
C GLY A 225 2.50 8.66 1.52
N GLY A 226 1.66 7.66 1.80
CA GLY A 226 0.22 7.74 1.81
C GLY A 226 -0.42 7.93 0.43
N THR A 227 -1.67 8.36 0.47
CA THR A 227 -2.49 8.58 -0.73
C THR A 227 -1.86 9.61 -1.68
N ALA A 228 -1.11 10.57 -1.17
CA ALA A 228 -0.44 11.57 -2.01
C ALA A 228 0.58 10.95 -2.98
N VAL A 229 1.38 9.97 -2.52
CA VAL A 229 2.33 9.24 -3.39
C VAL A 229 1.54 8.44 -4.41
N ALA A 230 0.60 7.60 -3.96
CA ALA A 230 -0.12 6.70 -4.84
C ALA A 230 -0.86 7.43 -5.97
N LEU A 231 -1.54 8.54 -5.66
CA LEU A 231 -2.23 9.33 -6.67
C LEU A 231 -1.28 10.02 -7.66
N ASN A 232 -0.12 10.50 -7.19
CA ASN A 232 0.87 11.14 -8.06
C ASN A 232 1.57 10.13 -8.95
N GLU A 233 1.82 8.91 -8.47
CA GLU A 233 2.37 7.83 -9.30
C GLU A 233 1.39 7.46 -10.40
N ILE A 234 0.11 7.25 -10.08
CA ILE A 234 -0.90 6.94 -11.11
C ILE A 234 -1.01 8.06 -12.14
N ALA A 235 -1.13 9.31 -11.69
CA ALA A 235 -1.22 10.47 -12.57
C ALA A 235 0.03 10.63 -13.47
N SER A 236 1.22 10.48 -12.89
CA SER A 236 2.49 10.59 -13.60
C SER A 236 2.67 9.47 -14.62
N LYS A 237 2.52 8.21 -14.21
CA LYS A 237 2.74 7.04 -15.08
C LYS A 237 1.70 6.94 -16.18
N SER A 238 0.46 7.35 -15.92
CA SER A 238 -0.62 7.42 -16.92
C SER A 238 -0.54 8.67 -17.82
N GLN A 239 0.36 9.62 -17.51
CA GLN A 239 0.50 10.90 -18.22
C GLN A 239 -0.79 11.74 -18.24
N LEU A 240 -1.51 11.79 -17.10
CA LEU A 240 -2.78 12.48 -16.95
C LEU A 240 -2.78 13.43 -15.75
N GLU A 241 -3.62 14.47 -15.81
CA GLU A 241 -3.92 15.28 -14.65
C GLU A 241 -5.07 14.63 -13.87
N LEU A 242 -4.94 14.56 -12.56
CA LEU A 242 -5.98 14.09 -11.67
C LEU A 242 -6.53 15.27 -10.87
N GLU A 243 -7.81 15.62 -11.03
CA GLU A 243 -8.49 16.60 -10.17
C GLU A 243 -9.31 15.88 -9.08
N ILE A 244 -8.94 16.06 -7.81
CA ILE A 244 -9.64 15.53 -6.63
C ILE A 244 -10.42 16.63 -5.88
N GLN A 245 -11.47 16.25 -5.18
CA GLN A 245 -12.32 17.14 -4.39
C GLN A 245 -12.03 16.95 -2.89
N GLU A 246 -11.51 17.97 -2.22
CA GLU A 246 -11.09 17.91 -0.80
C GLU A 246 -12.21 17.38 0.11
N GLY A 247 -13.45 17.86 -0.07
CA GLY A 247 -14.59 17.45 0.74
C GLY A 247 -15.12 16.03 0.48
N GLN A 248 -14.61 15.33 -0.55
CA GLN A 248 -15.02 13.95 -0.87
C GLN A 248 -14.03 12.91 -0.35
N ILE A 249 -12.81 13.32 0.05
CA ILE A 249 -11.79 12.41 0.54
C ILE A 249 -12.26 11.83 1.87
N PRO A 250 -12.42 10.50 1.97
CA PRO A 250 -12.84 9.87 3.22
C PRO A 250 -11.69 9.95 4.23
N ILE A 251 -11.86 10.73 5.30
CA ILE A 251 -10.91 10.85 6.41
C ILE A 251 -11.71 10.73 7.70
N ARG A 252 -11.26 9.92 8.65
CA ARG A 252 -11.92 9.83 9.96
C ARG A 252 -11.72 11.13 10.73
N PRO A 253 -12.73 11.64 11.46
CA PRO A 253 -12.57 12.85 12.28
C PRO A 253 -11.40 12.77 13.27
N ALA A 254 -11.14 11.59 13.84
CA ALA A 254 -10.00 11.35 14.72
C ALA A 254 -8.65 11.50 14.00
N VAL A 255 -8.53 10.95 12.78
CA VAL A 255 -7.32 11.10 11.94
C VAL A 255 -7.10 12.56 11.57
N GLN A 256 -8.14 13.25 11.13
CA GLN A 256 -8.07 14.67 10.79
C GLN A 256 -7.60 15.51 11.98
N THR A 257 -8.23 15.31 13.15
CA THR A 257 -7.91 16.06 14.37
C THR A 257 -6.47 15.83 14.82
N LEU A 258 -6.01 14.57 14.80
CA LEU A 258 -4.65 14.21 15.15
C LEU A 258 -3.63 14.84 14.20
N CYS A 259 -3.89 14.77 12.91
CA CYS A 259 -3.02 15.39 11.91
C CYS A 259 -2.97 16.92 12.09
N ASP A 260 -4.12 17.57 12.32
CA ASP A 260 -4.19 19.01 12.51
C ASP A 260 -3.39 19.47 13.75
N VAL A 261 -3.52 18.76 14.87
CA VAL A 261 -2.78 19.07 16.12
C VAL A 261 -1.27 18.89 15.93
N LEU A 262 -0.85 17.89 15.17
CA LEU A 262 0.55 17.57 14.94
C LEU A 262 1.17 18.31 13.74
N GLY A 263 0.38 19.09 13.01
CA GLY A 263 0.82 19.77 11.79
C GLY A 263 1.13 18.81 10.64
N LEU A 264 0.49 17.64 10.63
CA LEU A 264 0.62 16.61 9.60
C LEU A 264 -0.54 16.68 8.60
N ASN A 265 -0.39 15.98 7.48
CA ASN A 265 -1.41 15.89 6.44
C ASN A 265 -1.90 14.44 6.33
N PRO A 266 -3.20 14.15 6.49
CA PRO A 266 -3.74 12.79 6.34
C PRO A 266 -3.38 12.12 5.00
N LEU A 267 -3.25 12.90 3.92
CA LEU A 267 -2.85 12.37 2.61
C LEU A 267 -1.43 11.81 2.57
N HIS A 268 -0.59 12.18 3.52
CA HIS A 268 0.80 11.71 3.60
C HIS A 268 0.97 10.56 4.59
N MET A 269 -0.10 10.17 5.28
CA MET A 269 -0.09 9.09 6.27
C MET A 269 -0.40 7.77 5.57
N SER A 270 0.33 6.72 5.92
CA SER A 270 0.12 5.40 5.33
C SER A 270 -1.21 4.75 5.72
N SER A 271 -1.71 3.92 4.80
CA SER A 271 -2.88 3.05 4.96
C SER A 271 -2.48 1.63 4.56
N GLU A 272 -2.88 0.62 5.34
CA GLU A 272 -2.44 -0.78 5.17
C GLU A 272 -3.60 -1.74 4.82
N GLY A 273 -4.78 -1.19 4.60
CA GLY A 273 -5.94 -1.93 4.11
C GLY A 273 -6.83 -1.05 3.25
N LYS A 274 -6.21 -0.26 2.38
CA LYS A 274 -6.88 0.57 1.37
C LYS A 274 -6.17 0.40 0.03
N PHE A 275 -6.92 0.61 -1.03
CA PHE A 275 -6.40 0.88 -2.37
C PHE A 275 -7.09 2.11 -2.98
N VAL A 276 -6.45 2.68 -4.00
CA VAL A 276 -7.00 3.66 -4.93
C VAL A 276 -7.15 3.01 -6.30
N MET A 277 -8.15 3.44 -7.08
CA MET A 277 -8.50 2.82 -8.36
C MET A 277 -8.92 3.88 -9.37
N ALA A 278 -8.38 3.81 -10.59
CA ALA A 278 -8.95 4.47 -11.76
C ALA A 278 -9.92 3.50 -12.44
N ALA A 279 -11.18 3.92 -12.59
CA ALA A 279 -12.24 3.09 -13.14
C ALA A 279 -13.03 3.83 -14.22
N ASN A 280 -13.50 3.07 -15.22
CA ASN A 280 -14.44 3.56 -16.22
C ASN A 280 -15.75 4.00 -15.52
N PRO A 281 -16.23 5.24 -15.75
CA PRO A 281 -17.47 5.76 -15.17
C PRO A 281 -18.71 4.89 -15.38
N ASP A 282 -18.75 4.13 -16.47
CA ASP A 282 -19.88 3.23 -16.78
C ASP A 282 -20.04 2.09 -15.74
N TYR A 283 -18.97 1.76 -15.00
CA TYR A 283 -18.94 0.68 -14.01
C TYR A 283 -18.81 1.19 -12.57
N THR A 284 -18.64 2.50 -12.37
CA THR A 284 -18.37 3.11 -11.06
C THR A 284 -19.43 2.75 -10.01
N ASP A 285 -20.72 2.83 -10.36
CA ASP A 285 -21.80 2.57 -9.40
C ASP A 285 -21.82 1.11 -8.93
N ASP A 286 -21.59 0.16 -9.85
CA ASP A 286 -21.51 -1.27 -9.54
C ASP A 286 -20.27 -1.58 -8.68
N ILE A 287 -19.13 -0.96 -9.00
CA ILE A 287 -17.89 -1.07 -8.22
C ILE A 287 -18.11 -0.55 -6.80
N LEU A 288 -18.72 0.62 -6.62
CA LEU A 288 -19.03 1.14 -5.29
C LEU A 288 -20.02 0.25 -4.54
N ALA A 289 -21.03 -0.31 -5.24
CA ALA A 289 -22.01 -1.19 -4.64
C ALA A 289 -21.39 -2.50 -4.14
N ILE A 290 -20.41 -3.08 -4.86
CA ILE A 290 -19.73 -4.28 -4.40
C ILE A 290 -18.75 -4.00 -3.27
N LEU A 291 -17.99 -2.90 -3.33
CA LEU A 291 -17.06 -2.50 -2.26
C LEU A 291 -17.77 -2.26 -0.94
N ARG A 292 -19.00 -1.72 -0.99
CA ARG A 292 -19.86 -1.52 0.20
C ARG A 292 -20.22 -2.79 0.94
N LYS A 293 -20.06 -3.97 0.33
CA LYS A 293 -20.34 -5.27 0.98
C LYS A 293 -19.17 -5.80 1.81
N HIS A 294 -17.99 -5.20 1.70
CA HIS A 294 -16.79 -5.62 2.43
C HIS A 294 -16.44 -4.59 3.50
N GLU A 295 -16.16 -5.06 4.72
CA GLU A 295 -15.91 -4.19 5.87
C GLU A 295 -14.73 -3.23 5.66
N SER A 296 -13.64 -3.69 5.04
CA SER A 296 -12.44 -2.89 4.76
C SER A 296 -12.69 -1.78 3.72
N THR A 297 -13.71 -1.92 2.89
CA THR A 297 -13.99 -1.01 1.77
C THR A 297 -15.40 -0.40 1.79
N LYS A 298 -16.10 -0.50 2.93
CA LYS A 298 -17.51 -0.11 3.02
C LYS A 298 -17.78 1.37 2.79
N ASP A 299 -16.76 2.19 3.04
CA ASP A 299 -16.80 3.64 2.91
C ASP A 299 -16.18 4.13 1.59
N ALA A 300 -16.08 3.25 0.58
CA ALA A 300 -15.54 3.59 -0.73
C ALA A 300 -16.29 4.77 -1.39
N LYS A 301 -15.54 5.67 -2.01
CA LYS A 301 -16.06 6.89 -2.66
C LYS A 301 -15.28 7.25 -3.91
N VAL A 302 -16.00 7.81 -4.88
CA VAL A 302 -15.38 8.60 -5.96
C VAL A 302 -14.93 9.93 -5.38
N VAL A 303 -13.67 10.28 -5.57
CA VAL A 303 -13.07 11.50 -5.01
C VAL A 303 -12.51 12.43 -6.07
N GLY A 304 -12.43 12.00 -7.33
CA GLY A 304 -11.82 12.79 -8.38
C GLY A 304 -12.00 12.18 -9.76
N LYS A 305 -11.40 12.82 -10.76
CA LYS A 305 -11.49 12.42 -12.16
C LYS A 305 -10.16 12.64 -12.88
N PHE A 306 -9.80 11.69 -13.73
CA PHE A 306 -8.64 11.81 -14.61
C PHE A 306 -9.00 12.58 -15.88
N GLN A 307 -8.13 13.50 -16.28
CA GLN A 307 -8.32 14.37 -17.44
C GLN A 307 -7.00 14.63 -18.17
N LYS A 308 -7.08 15.07 -19.43
CA LYS A 308 -5.91 15.56 -20.15
C LYS A 308 -5.36 16.81 -19.47
N GLY A 309 -4.05 16.84 -19.24
CA GLY A 309 -3.39 17.97 -18.62
C GLY A 309 -1.93 17.66 -18.29
N THR A 310 -1.33 18.51 -17.46
CA THR A 310 0.00 18.23 -16.91
C THR A 310 -0.08 17.04 -15.96
N PRO A 311 0.82 16.04 -16.05
CA PRO A 311 0.83 14.91 -15.13
C PRO A 311 1.08 15.35 -13.68
N ARG A 312 -0.01 15.51 -12.91
CA ARG A 312 -0.01 15.96 -11.51
C ARG A 312 -1.36 15.73 -10.86
N VAL A 313 -1.39 15.86 -9.54
CA VAL A 313 -2.63 15.86 -8.75
C VAL A 313 -3.00 17.28 -8.34
N LEU A 314 -4.19 17.72 -8.73
CA LEU A 314 -4.81 18.96 -8.30
C LEU A 314 -5.94 18.67 -7.31
N MET A 315 -5.94 19.34 -6.17
CA MET A 315 -7.07 19.30 -5.25
C MET A 315 -7.86 20.60 -5.32
N LYS A 316 -9.15 20.49 -5.60
CA LYS A 316 -10.12 21.57 -5.44
C LYS A 316 -10.55 21.62 -3.98
N THR A 317 -10.31 22.76 -3.34
CA THR A 317 -10.60 22.96 -1.92
C THR A 317 -12.09 23.18 -1.68
N THR A 318 -12.53 23.00 -0.44
CA THR A 318 -13.93 23.22 -0.02
C THR A 318 -14.44 24.64 -0.31
N ILE A 319 -13.54 25.63 -0.35
CA ILE A 319 -13.86 27.04 -0.67
C ILE A 319 -13.69 27.37 -2.17
N GLY A 320 -13.43 26.38 -3.02
CA GLY A 320 -13.37 26.54 -4.48
C GLY A 320 -11.99 26.91 -5.05
N GLY A 321 -10.96 26.99 -4.21
CA GLY A 321 -9.57 27.16 -4.65
C GLY A 321 -8.99 25.87 -5.24
N ARG A 322 -7.79 25.95 -5.84
CA ARG A 322 -7.04 24.78 -6.31
C ARG A 322 -5.63 24.79 -5.74
N LYS A 323 -5.14 23.64 -5.30
CA LYS A 323 -3.74 23.45 -4.88
C LYS A 323 -3.17 22.16 -5.47
N VAL A 324 -1.88 22.16 -5.78
CA VAL A 324 -1.17 20.96 -6.23
C VAL A 324 -0.87 20.08 -5.02
N ILE A 325 -1.23 18.79 -5.09
CA ILE A 325 -0.85 17.81 -4.08
C ILE A 325 0.54 17.30 -4.43
N GLN A 326 1.52 17.66 -3.59
CA GLN A 326 2.91 17.28 -3.79
C GLN A 326 3.18 15.91 -3.19
N VAL A 327 4.04 15.13 -3.85
CA VAL A 327 4.66 13.95 -3.24
C VAL A 327 5.50 14.42 -2.03
N PRO A 328 5.33 13.83 -0.83
CA PRO A 328 6.12 14.19 0.33
C PRO A 328 7.60 13.82 0.14
N TYR A 329 8.49 14.43 0.92
CA TYR A 329 9.90 14.02 0.93
C TYR A 329 10.07 12.61 1.51
N GLY A 330 9.21 12.25 2.46
CA GLY A 330 9.08 10.93 3.07
C GLY A 330 7.87 10.92 4.02
N GLU A 331 7.41 9.72 4.36
CA GLU A 331 6.45 9.44 5.42
C GLU A 331 6.91 10.09 6.74
N PRO A 332 6.06 10.89 7.41
CA PRO A 332 6.41 11.53 8.67
C PRO A 332 6.59 10.55 9.84
N VAL A 333 6.02 9.35 9.74
CA VAL A 333 6.10 8.32 10.78
C VAL A 333 7.25 7.35 10.49
N PRO A 334 8.35 7.35 11.26
CA PRO A 334 9.44 6.40 11.05
C PRO A 334 8.98 4.97 11.36
N ARG A 335 9.52 3.96 10.68
CA ARG A 335 9.17 2.54 10.92
C ARG A 335 7.65 2.29 10.95
N VAL A 336 6.93 2.89 10.02
CA VAL A 336 5.48 2.76 9.95
C VAL A 336 5.08 1.35 9.52
N CYS A 337 5.82 0.75 8.59
CA CYS A 337 5.60 -0.59 8.08
C CYS A 337 6.87 -1.44 8.13
#